data_AF-A0A321LCK9-F1
#
_entry.id   AF-A0A321LCK9-F1
#
_cell.length_a   1.000
_cell.length_b   1.000
_cell.length_c   1.000
_cell.angle_alpha   90.00
_cell.angle_beta   90.00
_cell.angle_gamma   90.00
#
_symmetry.space_group_name_H-M   'P 1'
#
loop_
_entity.id
_entity.type
_entity.pdbx_description
1 polymer ?
#
loop_
_entity_poly.entity_id
_entity_poly.type
_entity_poly.pdbx_seq_one_letter_code
_entity_poly.pdbx_strand_id
1 'polypeptide(L)'
;MNVKTEILSTRKVRSLEALVDKALSVIPAEHLRGLTRIVIVDAISEPRLSSAQRASLPALYHPKVPGQQAWGEIALSVVLPEKRFPKGVLSRLTLKQNIAQLVIALAGQHYHLTLAKGTKRDRLELACRQYAEKYFNVWREREGGLRMKLTKPFRPFLDRLAKRASKMYEREMEKQKKA
;
A
#
# COMPACT_ATOMS: atom_id res chain seq x y z
N MET A 1 20.10 5.16 2.33
CA MET A 1 18.83 4.82 1.65
C MET A 1 18.68 5.79 0.49
N ASN A 2 18.57 5.31 -0.75
CA ASN A 2 18.67 6.16 -1.95
C ASN A 2 17.35 6.31 -2.73
N VAL A 3 16.23 5.85 -2.17
CA VAL A 3 14.91 6.04 -2.79
C VAL A 3 14.47 7.48 -2.51
N LYS A 4 14.34 8.30 -3.56
CA LYS A 4 13.86 9.67 -3.44
C LYS A 4 12.32 9.70 -3.37
N THR A 5 11.77 10.57 -2.54
CA THR A 5 10.33 10.83 -2.54
C THR A 5 10.07 12.13 -3.29
N GLU A 6 9.21 12.09 -4.30
CA GLU A 6 8.81 13.27 -5.09
C GLU A 6 7.31 13.49 -4.90
N ILE A 7 6.90 14.70 -4.54
CA ILE A 7 5.48 15.06 -4.39
C ILE A 7 5.09 15.96 -5.57
N LEU A 8 4.32 15.42 -6.51
CA LEU A 8 3.76 16.13 -7.66
C LEU A 8 2.24 16.37 -7.50
N SER A 9 1.66 15.95 -6.38
CA SER A 9 0.26 16.17 -6.07
C SER A 9 -0.03 17.62 -5.69
N THR A 10 -1.13 18.15 -6.23
CA THR A 10 -1.65 19.48 -5.86
C THR A 10 -2.24 19.52 -4.45
N ARG A 11 -2.54 18.36 -3.86
CA ARG A 11 -3.19 18.26 -2.55
C ARG A 11 -2.16 18.33 -1.43
N LYS A 12 -2.35 19.29 -0.52
CA LYS A 12 -1.48 19.49 0.64
C LYS A 12 -1.81 18.48 1.75
N VAL A 13 -1.09 17.36 1.77
CA VAL A 13 -1.07 16.44 2.92
C VAL A 13 0.24 16.64 3.67
N ARG A 14 0.16 16.86 4.98
CA ARG A 14 1.34 17.06 5.83
C ARG A 14 2.16 15.78 5.93
N SER A 15 3.48 15.91 5.89
CA SER A 15 4.43 14.85 6.25
C SER A 15 4.38 13.59 5.38
N LEU A 16 4.05 13.72 4.10
CA LEU A 16 4.05 12.60 3.15
C LEU A 16 5.44 11.99 2.97
N GLU A 17 6.47 12.81 2.76
CA GLU A 17 7.87 12.37 2.65
C GLU A 17 8.30 11.55 3.87
N ALA A 18 8.13 12.11 5.06
CA ALA A 18 8.46 11.43 6.31
C ALA A 18 7.69 10.11 6.49
N LEU A 19 6.45 10.01 5.98
CA LEU A 19 5.69 8.77 6.00
C LEU A 19 6.31 7.72 5.07
N VAL A 20 6.64 8.10 3.83
CA VAL A 20 7.30 7.21 2.87
C VAL A 20 8.63 6.71 3.44
N ASP A 21 9.45 7.60 4.00
CA ASP A 21 10.73 7.24 4.60
C ASP A 21 10.56 6.24 5.76
N LYS A 22 9.58 6.48 6.64
CA LYS A 22 9.22 5.54 7.71
C LYS A 22 8.77 4.19 7.17
N ALA A 23 7.96 4.17 6.12
CA ALA A 23 7.50 2.94 5.48
C ALA A 23 8.65 2.17 4.83
N LEU A 24 9.61 2.86 4.22
CA LEU A 24 10.80 2.24 3.63
C LEU A 24 11.80 1.76 4.70
N SER A 25 11.87 2.42 5.86
CA SER A 25 12.80 2.07 6.96
C SER A 25 12.61 0.68 7.57
N VAL A 26 11.46 0.04 7.34
CA VAL A 26 11.21 -1.35 7.79
C VAL A 26 11.69 -2.39 6.78
N ILE A 27 12.03 -1.95 5.57
CA ILE A 27 12.41 -2.80 4.46
C ILE A 27 13.94 -2.94 4.45
N PRO A 28 14.50 -4.15 4.26
CA PRO A 28 15.93 -4.35 4.09
C PRO A 28 16.48 -3.50 2.92
N ALA A 29 17.64 -2.89 3.12
CA ALA A 29 18.23 -1.98 2.13
C ALA A 29 18.52 -2.68 0.79
N GLU A 30 18.83 -3.98 0.85
CA GLU A 30 19.08 -4.85 -0.29
C GLU A 30 17.85 -4.96 -1.18
N HIS A 31 16.65 -4.98 -0.59
CA HIS A 31 15.39 -5.11 -1.32
C HIS A 31 14.98 -3.82 -2.04
N LEU A 32 15.58 -2.69 -1.64
CA LEU A 32 15.37 -1.38 -2.27
C LEU A 32 16.40 -1.09 -3.36
N ARG A 33 17.38 -1.98 -3.56
CA ARG A 33 18.47 -1.78 -4.51
C ARG A 33 17.94 -1.70 -5.95
N GLY A 34 18.04 -0.52 -6.54
CA GLY A 34 17.60 -0.26 -7.92
C GLY A 34 16.23 0.43 -8.01
N LEU A 35 15.52 0.56 -6.89
CA LEU A 35 14.37 1.46 -6.78
C LEU A 35 14.88 2.88 -6.58
N THR A 36 14.55 3.78 -7.50
CA THR A 36 15.11 5.14 -7.50
C THR A 36 14.23 6.16 -6.82
N ARG A 37 12.92 6.09 -7.06
CA ARG A 37 11.98 7.07 -6.49
C ARG A 37 10.57 6.52 -6.31
N ILE A 38 9.85 7.16 -5.39
CA ILE A 38 8.41 7.03 -5.21
C ILE A 38 7.79 8.41 -5.44
N VAL A 39 6.89 8.50 -6.40
CA VAL A 39 6.26 9.75 -6.81
C VAL A 39 4.80 9.75 -6.32
N ILE A 40 4.39 10.79 -5.61
CA ILE A 40 3.01 10.96 -5.19
C ILE A 40 2.34 11.92 -6.17
N VAL A 41 1.35 11.42 -6.91
CA VAL A 41 0.61 12.13 -7.96
C VAL A 41 -0.85 12.26 -7.58
N ASP A 42 -1.58 13.18 -8.21
CA ASP A 42 -3.04 13.24 -8.02
C ASP A 42 -3.74 12.04 -8.66
N ALA A 43 -3.38 11.72 -9.90
CA ALA A 43 -3.91 10.58 -10.65
C ALA A 43 -2.82 9.97 -11.53
N ILE A 44 -2.92 8.66 -11.79
CA ILE A 44 -1.98 7.93 -12.64
C ILE A 44 -2.26 8.26 -14.11
N SER A 45 -1.22 8.69 -14.83
CA SER A 45 -1.30 9.13 -16.22
C SER A 45 -0.78 8.10 -17.24
N GLU A 46 -0.52 6.86 -16.83
CA GLU A 46 0.06 5.82 -17.70
C GLU A 46 -0.82 5.52 -18.93
N PRO A 47 -0.31 5.76 -20.17
CA PRO A 47 -1.10 5.58 -21.40
C PRO A 47 -1.57 4.15 -21.66
N ARG A 48 -0.83 3.16 -21.16
CA ARG A 48 -1.16 1.73 -21.33
C ARG A 48 -2.40 1.29 -20.56
N LEU A 49 -2.85 2.09 -19.59
CA LEU A 49 -4.01 1.79 -18.76
C LEU A 49 -5.29 2.42 -19.32
N SER A 50 -6.39 1.67 -19.23
CA SER A 50 -7.71 2.21 -19.57
C SER A 50 -8.10 3.34 -18.62
N SER A 51 -9.04 4.20 -19.04
CA SER A 51 -9.54 5.30 -18.19
C SER A 51 -10.13 4.79 -16.87
N ALA A 52 -10.86 3.67 -16.90
CA ALA A 52 -11.43 3.05 -15.71
C ALA A 52 -10.36 2.51 -14.75
N GLN A 53 -9.27 1.94 -15.28
CA GLN A 53 -8.13 1.49 -14.48
C GLN A 53 -7.40 2.68 -13.85
N ARG A 54 -7.13 3.74 -14.61
CA ARG A 54 -6.48 4.96 -14.09
C ARG A 54 -7.26 5.62 -12.96
N ALA A 55 -8.60 5.60 -13.03
CA ALA A 55 -9.47 6.17 -12.01
C ALA A 55 -9.52 5.37 -10.69
N SER A 56 -9.16 4.08 -10.72
CA SER A 56 -9.32 3.17 -9.57
C SER A 56 -8.00 2.65 -8.99
N LEU A 57 -6.90 2.77 -9.73
CA LEU A 57 -5.60 2.22 -9.33
C LEU A 57 -4.93 3.14 -8.29
N PRO A 58 -4.65 2.65 -7.07
CA PRO A 58 -4.08 3.48 -6.01
C PRO A 58 -2.56 3.66 -6.13
N ALA A 59 -1.87 2.75 -6.80
CA ALA A 59 -0.43 2.80 -7.03
C ALA A 59 -0.04 2.00 -8.27
N LEU A 60 1.03 2.41 -8.95
CA LEU A 60 1.60 1.71 -10.10
C LEU A 60 3.12 1.59 -9.95
N TYR A 61 3.64 0.38 -10.18
CA TYR A 61 5.07 0.12 -10.25
C TYR A 61 5.55 0.16 -11.69
N HIS A 62 6.66 0.85 -11.89
CA HIS A 62 7.33 0.98 -13.18
C HIS A 62 8.65 0.21 -13.13
N PRO A 63 8.75 -0.94 -13.81
CA PRO A 63 9.97 -1.73 -13.82
C PRO A 63 11.09 -1.01 -14.56
N LYS A 64 12.33 -1.44 -14.32
CA LYS A 64 13.51 -0.93 -15.04
C LYS A 64 13.38 -1.23 -16.53
N VAL A 65 13.48 -0.21 -17.37
CA VAL A 65 13.52 -0.31 -18.84
C VAL A 65 14.78 0.39 -19.37
N PRO A 66 15.21 0.13 -20.61
CA PRO A 66 16.36 0.83 -21.19
C PRO A 66 16.17 2.35 -21.09
N GLY A 67 17.13 3.04 -20.47
CA GLY A 67 17.08 4.50 -20.25
C GLY A 67 16.31 4.97 -19.01
N GLN A 68 15.60 4.09 -18.28
CA GLN A 68 14.83 4.47 -17.09
C GLN A 68 14.95 3.43 -15.97
N GLN A 69 15.35 3.90 -14.78
CA GLN A 69 15.44 3.05 -13.59
C GLN A 69 14.05 2.73 -13.02
N ALA A 70 13.97 1.70 -12.19
CA ALA A 70 12.71 1.33 -11.54
C ALA A 70 12.24 2.42 -10.57
N TRP A 71 10.93 2.68 -10.58
CA TRP A 71 10.28 3.67 -9.72
C TRP A 71 8.82 3.28 -9.50
N GLY A 72 8.12 3.99 -8.61
CA GLY A 72 6.69 3.76 -8.39
C GLY A 72 5.93 5.07 -8.21
N GLU A 73 4.63 5.02 -8.48
CA GLU A 73 3.72 6.15 -8.28
C GLU A 73 2.53 5.77 -7.38
N ILE A 74 2.03 6.75 -6.62
CA ILE A 74 0.89 6.61 -5.73
C ILE A 74 -0.13 7.70 -6.06
N ALA A 75 -1.36 7.30 -6.38
CA ALA A 75 -2.47 8.18 -6.75
C ALA A 75 -3.22 8.67 -5.50
N LEU A 76 -3.04 9.93 -5.13
CA LEU A 76 -3.65 10.49 -3.94
C LEU A 76 -5.18 10.69 -4.08
N SER A 77 -5.69 10.84 -5.30
CA SER A 77 -7.15 10.90 -5.57
C SER A 77 -7.89 9.64 -5.14
N VAL A 78 -7.27 8.48 -5.34
CA VAL A 78 -7.84 7.17 -5.00
C VAL A 78 -7.67 6.88 -3.51
N VAL A 79 -6.49 7.18 -2.95
CA VAL A 79 -6.19 6.93 -1.54
C VAL A 79 -6.98 7.87 -0.62
N LEU A 80 -7.19 9.11 -1.05
CA LEU A 80 -7.94 10.14 -0.32
C LEU A 80 -9.13 10.63 -1.18
N PRO A 81 -10.22 9.86 -1.29
CA PRO A 81 -11.36 10.28 -2.09
C PRO A 81 -12.06 11.48 -1.45
N GLU A 82 -12.39 12.49 -2.25
CA GLU A 82 -13.17 13.66 -1.83
C GLU A 82 -14.64 13.24 -1.65
N LYS A 83 -14.95 12.65 -0.50
CA LYS A 83 -16.32 12.27 -0.13
C LYS A 83 -16.86 13.15 0.99
N ARG A 84 -18.17 13.44 0.93
CA ARG A 84 -18.91 14.10 2.00
C ARG A 84 -18.79 13.28 3.31
N PHE A 85 -18.91 13.95 4.45
CA PHE A 85 -18.93 13.29 5.76
C PHE A 85 -19.97 12.16 5.79
N PRO A 86 -19.70 11.01 6.45
CA PRO A 86 -18.52 10.67 7.26
C PRO A 86 -17.38 9.99 6.49
N LYS A 87 -17.59 9.61 5.21
CA LYS A 87 -16.63 8.82 4.42
C LYS A 87 -15.28 9.56 4.22
N GLY A 88 -15.29 10.88 4.14
CA GLY A 88 -14.08 11.71 4.03
C GLY A 88 -13.24 11.81 5.32
N VAL A 89 -13.82 11.57 6.50
CA VAL A 89 -13.05 11.53 7.76
C VAL A 89 -12.33 10.20 7.88
N LEU A 90 -13.05 9.12 7.60
CA LEU A 90 -12.48 7.78 7.67
C LEU A 90 -11.28 7.62 6.73
N SER A 91 -11.35 8.16 5.51
CA SER A 91 -10.23 8.13 4.56
C SER A 91 -9.01 8.92 5.05
N ARG A 92 -9.22 10.05 5.77
CA ARG A 92 -8.12 10.80 6.39
C ARG A 92 -7.48 10.04 7.55
N LEU A 93 -8.28 9.32 8.34
CA LEU A 93 -7.78 8.53 9.48
C LEU A 93 -6.95 7.32 9.00
N THR A 94 -7.32 6.71 7.88
CA THR A 94 -6.61 5.54 7.32
C THR A 94 -5.53 5.91 6.32
N LEU A 95 -5.46 7.17 5.89
CA LEU A 95 -4.48 7.67 4.91
C LEU A 95 -3.07 7.22 5.21
N LYS A 96 -2.64 7.37 6.48
CA LYS A 96 -1.29 7.01 6.89
C LYS A 96 -0.98 5.52 6.65
N GLN A 97 -1.93 4.68 7.01
CA GLN A 97 -1.82 3.23 6.88
C GLN A 97 -1.86 2.80 5.41
N ASN A 98 -2.74 3.40 4.62
CA ASN A 98 -2.88 3.09 3.19
C ASN A 98 -1.60 3.45 2.43
N ILE A 99 -1.04 4.65 2.65
CA ILE A 99 0.20 5.05 1.96
C ILE A 99 1.35 4.13 2.36
N ALA A 100 1.51 3.81 3.65
CA ALA A 100 2.56 2.90 4.10
C ALA A 100 2.42 1.51 3.47
N GLN A 101 1.20 0.98 3.39
CA GLN A 101 0.93 -0.31 2.74
C GLN A 101 1.25 -0.26 1.24
N LEU A 102 0.90 0.81 0.54
CA LEU A 102 1.20 0.99 -0.89
C LEU A 102 2.70 1.11 -1.15
N VAL A 103 3.43 1.89 -0.35
CA VAL A 103 4.90 2.01 -0.44
C VAL A 103 5.57 0.64 -0.29
N ILE A 104 5.15 -0.12 0.72
CA ILE A 104 5.70 -1.46 0.98
C ILE A 104 5.32 -2.43 -0.15
N ALA A 105 4.09 -2.32 -0.70
CA ALA A 105 3.66 -3.13 -1.83
C ALA A 105 4.49 -2.82 -3.10
N LEU A 106 4.75 -1.55 -3.40
CA LEU A 106 5.62 -1.13 -4.51
C LEU A 106 7.04 -1.68 -4.35
N ALA A 107 7.60 -1.62 -3.14
CA ALA A 107 8.90 -2.20 -2.84
C ALA A 107 8.89 -3.75 -2.97
N GLY A 108 7.81 -4.41 -2.58
CA GLY A 108 7.63 -5.86 -2.77
C GLY A 108 7.56 -6.26 -4.23
N GLN A 109 6.83 -5.48 -5.04
CA GLN A 109 6.78 -5.66 -6.49
C GLN A 109 8.17 -5.47 -7.11
N HIS A 110 8.89 -4.42 -6.72
CA HIS A 110 10.27 -4.21 -7.16
C HIS A 110 11.18 -5.40 -6.81
N TYR A 111 11.16 -5.83 -5.55
CA TYR A 111 11.97 -6.95 -5.09
C TYR A 111 11.68 -8.23 -5.88
N HIS A 112 10.41 -8.62 -6.01
CA HIS A 112 10.04 -9.88 -6.68
C HIS A 112 10.22 -9.85 -8.21
N LEU A 113 10.09 -8.69 -8.84
CA LEU A 113 10.23 -8.55 -10.29
C LEU A 113 11.68 -8.32 -10.73
N THR A 114 12.56 -7.82 -9.84
CA THR A 114 13.92 -7.41 -10.22
C THR A 114 15.03 -8.18 -9.49
N LEU A 115 14.85 -8.51 -8.21
CA LEU A 115 15.92 -9.03 -7.35
C LEU A 115 15.73 -10.50 -6.97
N ALA A 116 14.49 -10.90 -6.67
CA ALA A 116 14.19 -12.25 -6.21
C ALA A 116 14.40 -13.26 -7.35
N LYS A 117 15.27 -14.24 -7.12
CA LYS A 117 15.45 -15.37 -8.04
C LYS A 117 14.40 -16.44 -7.77
N GLY A 118 13.82 -17.01 -8.82
CA GLY A 118 13.00 -18.23 -8.72
C GLY A 118 11.53 -18.04 -8.33
N THR A 119 10.99 -16.81 -8.29
CA THR A 119 9.54 -16.62 -8.11
C THR A 119 8.82 -16.91 -9.42
N LYS A 120 8.02 -17.99 -9.47
CA LYS A 120 7.21 -18.32 -10.64
C LYS A 120 6.13 -17.25 -10.87
N ARG A 121 5.80 -16.99 -12.14
CA ARG A 121 4.83 -15.97 -12.55
C ARG A 121 3.47 -16.14 -11.85
N ASP A 122 2.98 -17.36 -11.76
CA ASP A 122 1.70 -17.69 -11.12
C ASP A 122 1.65 -17.39 -9.62
N ARG A 123 2.82 -17.30 -8.97
CA ARG A 123 2.95 -17.04 -7.53
C ARG A 123 3.42 -15.62 -7.22
N LEU A 124 3.67 -14.78 -8.23
CA LEU A 124 4.18 -13.42 -8.03
C LEU A 124 3.22 -12.57 -7.20
N GLU A 125 1.92 -12.63 -7.51
CA GLU A 125 0.91 -11.84 -6.78
C GLU A 125 0.87 -12.24 -5.31
N LEU A 126 0.82 -13.55 -5.04
CA LEU A 126 0.82 -14.06 -3.67
C LEU A 126 2.11 -13.68 -2.93
N ALA A 127 3.27 -13.78 -3.59
CA ALA A 127 4.55 -13.41 -3.01
C ALA A 127 4.61 -11.92 -2.66
N CYS A 128 4.17 -11.05 -3.58
CA CYS A 128 4.09 -9.60 -3.33
C CYS A 128 3.12 -9.27 -2.19
N ARG A 129 1.97 -9.96 -2.11
CA ARG A 129 1.00 -9.77 -1.03
C ARG A 129 1.57 -10.17 0.32
N GLN A 130 2.16 -11.36 0.42
CA GLN A 130 2.80 -11.85 1.65
C GLN A 130 3.95 -10.94 2.09
N TYR A 131 4.74 -10.44 1.13
CA TYR A 131 5.79 -9.47 1.38
C TYR A 131 5.22 -8.19 1.98
N ALA A 132 4.18 -7.64 1.35
CA ALA A 132 3.53 -6.41 1.82
C ALA A 132 2.95 -6.59 3.23
N GLU A 133 2.24 -7.69 3.49
CA GLU A 133 1.70 -8.01 4.81
C GLU A 133 2.79 -8.14 5.88
N LYS A 134 3.89 -8.84 5.58
CA LYS A 134 5.01 -9.03 6.51
C LYS A 134 5.59 -7.70 6.97
N TYR A 135 6.01 -6.84 6.04
CA TYR A 135 6.66 -5.58 6.39
C TYR A 135 5.67 -4.53 6.88
N PHE A 136 4.42 -4.57 6.42
CA PHE A 136 3.38 -3.69 6.95
C PHE A 136 3.07 -4.00 8.41
N ASN A 137 3.10 -5.27 8.83
CA ASN A 137 2.97 -5.64 10.24
C ASN A 137 4.14 -5.10 11.08
N VAL A 138 5.37 -5.21 10.58
CA VAL A 138 6.56 -4.62 11.24
C VAL A 138 6.42 -3.10 11.38
N TRP A 139 6.00 -2.42 10.30
CA TRP A 139 5.75 -0.99 10.32
C TRP A 139 4.65 -0.60 11.30
N ARG A 140 3.54 -1.33 11.31
CA ARG A 140 2.42 -1.11 12.22
C ARG A 140 2.84 -1.32 13.68
N GLU A 141 3.74 -2.26 13.96
CA GLU A 141 4.27 -2.46 15.31
C GLU A 141 5.18 -1.32 15.76
N ARG A 142 5.99 -0.75 14.85
CA ARG A 142 6.84 0.42 15.14
C ARG A 142 6.02 1.70 15.32
N GLU A 143 5.02 1.94 14.46
CA GLU A 143 4.23 3.17 14.44
C GLU A 143 2.94 3.10 15.30
N GLY A 144 2.57 1.92 15.78
CA GLY A 144 1.31 1.62 16.45
C GLY A 144 1.12 2.20 17.86
N GLY A 145 2.12 2.92 18.37
CA GLY A 145 2.10 3.57 19.68
C GLY A 145 1.73 2.63 20.84
N LEU A 146 1.21 3.21 21.93
CA LEU A 146 0.78 2.47 23.12
C LEU A 146 -0.38 1.51 22.83
N ARG A 147 -1.29 1.88 21.92
CA ARG A 147 -2.48 1.07 21.59
C ARG A 147 -2.09 -0.30 21.03
N MET A 148 -1.14 -0.35 20.10
CA MET A 148 -0.69 -1.64 19.55
C MET A 148 0.09 -2.49 20.56
N LYS A 149 0.78 -1.86 21.53
CA LYS A 149 1.43 -2.59 22.63
C LYS A 149 0.41 -3.22 23.58
N LEU A 150 -0.66 -2.49 23.90
CA LEU A 150 -1.74 -2.95 24.77
C LEU A 150 -2.60 -4.05 24.12
N THR A 151 -2.85 -3.97 22.81
CA THR A 151 -3.67 -4.97 22.10
C THR A 151 -2.88 -6.17 21.59
N LYS A 152 -1.53 -6.13 21.62
CA LYS A 152 -0.67 -7.24 21.19
C LYS A 152 -1.02 -8.60 21.84
N PRO A 153 -1.18 -8.71 23.17
CA PRO A 153 -1.52 -10.00 23.81
C PRO A 153 -2.92 -10.50 23.42
N PHE A 154 -3.84 -9.60 23.07
CA PHE A 154 -5.21 -9.93 22.71
C PHE A 154 -5.43 -10.17 21.21
N ARG A 155 -4.39 -10.02 20.37
CA ARG A 155 -4.44 -10.29 18.92
C ARG A 155 -5.16 -11.60 18.53
N PRO A 156 -4.84 -12.77 19.12
CA PRO A 156 -5.48 -14.02 18.68
C PRO A 156 -7.00 -14.02 18.92
N PHE A 157 -7.46 -13.32 19.95
CA PHE A 157 -8.90 -13.17 20.22
C PHE A 157 -9.55 -12.18 19.26
N LEU A 158 -8.91 -11.03 19.04
CA LEU A 158 -9.37 -10.01 18.08
C LEU A 158 -9.45 -10.58 16.65
N ASP A 159 -8.49 -11.40 16.23
CA ASP A 159 -8.49 -12.04 14.92
C ASP A 159 -9.65 -13.03 14.77
N ARG A 160 -10.01 -13.76 15.82
CA ARG A 160 -11.20 -14.63 15.82
C ARG A 160 -12.49 -13.83 15.70
N LEU A 161 -12.60 -12.72 16.42
CA LEU A 161 -13.76 -11.82 16.31
C LEU A 161 -13.87 -11.20 14.92
N ALA A 162 -12.75 -10.74 14.34
CA ALA A 162 -12.70 -10.18 13.00
C ALA A 162 -13.15 -11.20 11.95
N LYS A 163 -12.68 -12.46 12.03
CA LYS A 163 -13.11 -13.55 11.15
C LYS A 163 -14.60 -13.87 11.29
N ARG A 164 -15.15 -13.81 12.50
CA ARG A 164 -16.59 -14.00 12.72
C ARG A 164 -17.38 -12.85 12.10
N ALA A 165 -16.96 -11.61 12.32
CA ALA A 165 -17.62 -10.43 11.76
C ALA A 165 -17.59 -10.43 10.22
N SER A 166 -16.44 -10.75 9.59
CA SER A 166 -16.34 -10.83 8.13
C SER A 166 -17.25 -11.91 7.56
N LYS A 167 -17.30 -13.09 8.19
CA LYS A 167 -18.18 -14.19 7.76
C LYS A 167 -19.66 -13.84 7.89
N MET A 168 -20.04 -13.06 8.90
CA MET A 168 -21.41 -12.56 9.03
C MET A 168 -21.76 -11.56 7.93
N TYR A 169 -20.86 -10.62 7.65
CA TYR A 169 -21.03 -9.63 6.59
C TYR A 169 -21.12 -10.27 5.18
N GLU A 170 -20.26 -11.26 4.89
CA GLU A 170 -20.32 -12.03 3.64
C GLU A 170 -21.68 -12.71 3.45
N ARG A 171 -22.21 -13.34 4.52
CA ARG A 171 -23.53 -13.97 4.50
C ARG A 171 -24.66 -12.97 4.26
N GLU A 172 -24.58 -11.77 4.85
CA GLU A 172 -25.57 -10.71 4.61
C GLU A 172 -25.53 -10.20 3.18
N MET A 173 -24.33 -10.00 2.62
CA MET A 173 -24.16 -9.62 1.21
C MET A 173 -24.66 -10.70 0.25
N GLU A 174 -24.45 -11.98 0.57
CA GLU A 174 -25.01 -13.10 -0.22
C GLU A 174 -26.54 -13.15 -0.15
N LYS A 175 -27.14 -12.88 1.02
CA LYS A 175 -28.59 -12.78 1.17
C LYS A 175 -29.17 -11.62 0.36
N GLN A 176 -28.52 -10.45 0.40
CA GLN A 176 -28.94 -9.28 -0.39
C GLN A 176 -28.79 -9.47 -1.90
N LYS A 177 -27.86 -10.32 -2.36
CA LYS A 177 -27.71 -10.66 -3.79
C LYS A 177 -28.72 -11.71 -4.28
N LYS A 178 -29.32 -12.47 -3.36
CA LYS A 178 -30.29 -13.54 -3.67
C LYS A 178 -31.74 -13.10 -3.49
N ALA A 179 -31.99 -11.96 -2.84
CA ALA A 179 -33.27 -11.28 -2.76
C ALA A 179 -33.41 -10.28 -3.91
#